data_AF-A0A1G5QEW7-F1
#
_entry.id   AF-A0A1G5QEW7-F1
#
_cell.length_a   1.000
_cell.length_b   1.000
_cell.length_c   1.000
_cell.angle_alpha   90.00
_cell.angle_beta   90.00
_cell.angle_gamma   90.00
#
_symmetry.space_group_name_H-M   'P 1'
#
loop_
_entity.id
_entity.type
_entity.pdbx_description
1 polymer ?
#
loop_
_entity_poly.entity_id
_entity_poly.type
_entity_poly.pdbx_seq_one_letter_code
_entity_poly.pdbx_strand_id
1 'polypeptide(L)'
;MKNPDFYLVNRLLRGLSSSKYGRNMLKHLTLTFKSLTAVAMVIGGVSSAFAQDNEPPVAQTVPLPYGMNVSASCAAAVADTAIEFARSNGWNVTVAVSDTAGQVIVLHRMDNAHRASTAFALEKATSAALTKRSTKVFSDALSNGRMAILGFTNLHVHAAEGGEVIVADNTIVGAIGAAGVTEKQDRLISLAGIEALSNC
;
A
#
# COMPACT_ATOMS: atom_id res chain seq x y z
N MET A 1 -53.04 28.21 -20.08
CA MET A 1 -53.06 28.73 -18.70
C MET A 1 -51.69 29.34 -18.39
N LYS A 2 -51.58 30.67 -18.34
CA LYS A 2 -50.33 31.37 -18.00
C LYS A 2 -50.15 31.33 -16.49
N ASN A 3 -49.04 30.76 -16.02
CA ASN A 3 -48.75 30.55 -14.61
C ASN A 3 -48.64 31.92 -13.88
N PRO A 4 -49.51 32.22 -12.89
CA PRO A 4 -49.58 33.54 -12.23
C PRO A 4 -48.29 33.91 -11.48
N ASP A 5 -47.47 32.94 -11.08
CA ASP A 5 -46.23 33.18 -10.33
C ASP A 5 -45.14 33.83 -11.19
N PHE A 6 -45.12 33.55 -12.50
CA PHE A 6 -44.11 34.09 -13.40
C PHE A 6 -44.29 35.59 -13.65
N TYR A 7 -45.53 36.08 -13.56
CA TYR A 7 -45.83 37.51 -13.72
C TYR A 7 -45.40 38.32 -12.49
N LEU A 8 -45.48 37.75 -11.29
CA LEU A 8 -45.07 38.41 -10.05
C LEU A 8 -43.54 38.54 -9.96
N VAL A 9 -42.80 37.48 -10.29
CA VAL A 9 -41.33 37.52 -10.33
C VAL A 9 -40.84 38.55 -11.35
N ASN A 10 -41.43 38.58 -12.54
CA ASN A 10 -41.02 39.49 -13.61
C ASN A 10 -41.44 40.96 -13.33
N ARG A 11 -42.45 41.20 -12.49
CA ARG A 11 -42.86 42.53 -12.02
C ARG A 11 -41.97 43.04 -10.87
N LEU A 12 -41.53 42.14 -9.97
CA LEU A 12 -40.59 42.46 -8.88
C LEU A 12 -39.19 42.77 -9.41
N LEU A 13 -38.70 42.00 -10.40
CA LEU A 13 -37.38 42.23 -11.01
C LEU A 13 -37.31 43.55 -11.78
N ARG A 14 -38.40 43.96 -12.45
CA ARG A 14 -38.47 45.27 -13.12
C ARG A 14 -38.55 46.44 -12.13
N GLY A 15 -39.13 46.24 -10.95
CA GLY A 15 -39.16 47.24 -9.87
C GLY A 15 -37.79 47.48 -9.22
N LEU A 16 -36.95 46.43 -9.11
CA LEU A 16 -35.59 46.54 -8.58
C LEU A 16 -34.60 47.20 -9.56
N SER A 17 -34.87 47.16 -10.87
CA SER A 17 -34.04 47.79 -11.89
C SER A 17 -34.21 49.32 -11.97
N SER A 18 -35.39 49.85 -11.61
CA SER A 18 -35.70 51.29 -11.73
C SER A 18 -35.41 52.12 -10.47
N SER A 19 -35.16 51.49 -9.32
CA SER A 19 -34.86 52.17 -8.05
C SER A 19 -33.37 52.52 -7.91
N LYS A 20 -33.06 53.73 -7.43
CA LYS A 20 -31.67 54.17 -7.09
C LYS A 20 -31.02 53.23 -6.05
N TYR A 21 -31.83 52.64 -5.16
CA TYR A 21 -31.41 51.64 -4.18
C TYR A 21 -31.16 50.25 -4.81
N GLY A 22 -32.02 49.83 -5.74
CA GLY A 22 -31.87 48.55 -6.43
C GLY A 22 -30.65 48.47 -7.35
N ARG A 23 -30.26 49.59 -7.98
CA ARG A 23 -29.02 49.67 -8.79
C ARG A 23 -27.75 49.55 -7.95
N ASN A 24 -27.74 50.04 -6.71
CA ASN A 24 -26.59 49.88 -5.81
C ASN A 24 -26.55 48.46 -5.21
N MET A 25 -27.70 47.87 -4.90
CA MET A 25 -27.79 46.47 -4.45
C MET A 25 -27.38 45.48 -5.55
N LEU A 26 -27.73 45.74 -6.83
CA LEU A 26 -27.26 44.93 -7.97
C LEU A 26 -25.75 45.07 -8.21
N LYS A 27 -25.17 46.26 -7.96
CA LYS A 27 -23.72 46.47 -8.02
C LYS A 27 -23.00 45.70 -6.90
N HIS A 28 -23.52 45.70 -5.67
CA HIS A 28 -22.93 44.92 -4.58
C HIS A 28 -23.14 43.42 -4.76
N LEU A 29 -24.28 42.97 -5.31
CA LEU A 29 -24.55 41.56 -5.62
C LEU A 29 -23.66 41.03 -6.75
N THR A 30 -23.30 41.87 -7.74
CA THR A 30 -22.34 41.52 -8.81
C THR A 30 -20.88 41.66 -8.37
N LEU A 31 -20.57 42.54 -7.41
CA LEU A 31 -19.24 42.68 -6.80
C LEU A 31 -18.92 41.54 -5.81
N THR A 32 -19.90 40.99 -5.09
CA THR A 32 -19.70 39.78 -4.27
C THR A 32 -19.66 38.49 -5.08
N PHE A 33 -20.20 38.46 -6.31
CA PHE A 33 -20.04 37.33 -7.23
C PHE A 33 -18.70 37.35 -7.97
N LYS A 34 -18.17 38.54 -8.32
CA LYS A 34 -16.86 38.67 -8.98
C LYS A 34 -15.67 38.31 -8.10
N SER A 35 -15.81 38.43 -6.77
CA SER A 35 -14.80 37.94 -5.82
C SER A 35 -14.92 36.44 -5.52
N LEU A 36 -16.03 35.78 -5.87
CA LEU A 36 -16.17 34.32 -5.75
C LEU A 36 -15.70 33.58 -7.01
N THR A 37 -15.70 34.23 -8.18
CA THR A 37 -15.12 33.67 -9.42
C THR A 37 -13.59 33.65 -9.46
N ALA A 38 -12.90 34.28 -8.50
CA ALA A 38 -11.44 34.15 -8.35
C ALA A 38 -11.02 32.98 -7.44
N VAL A 39 -11.98 32.28 -6.80
CA VAL A 39 -11.73 31.06 -6.01
C VAL A 39 -12.24 29.79 -6.72
N ALA A 40 -13.08 29.93 -7.75
CA ALA A 40 -13.62 28.82 -8.53
C ALA A 40 -12.94 28.62 -9.91
N MET A 41 -11.66 28.99 -10.03
CA MET A 41 -10.83 28.67 -11.21
C MET A 41 -9.45 28.15 -10.81
N VAL A 42 -9.42 27.30 -9.79
CA VAL A 42 -8.32 26.35 -9.49
C VAL A 42 -8.82 24.90 -9.42
N ILE A 43 -10.12 24.66 -9.60
CA ILE A 43 -10.69 23.30 -9.63
C ILE A 43 -10.86 22.89 -11.10
N GLY A 44 -9.73 22.64 -11.75
CA GLY A 44 -9.67 22.21 -13.15
C GLY A 44 -8.52 21.25 -13.33
N GLY A 45 -8.66 20.05 -12.76
CA GLY A 45 -7.85 18.90 -13.13
C GLY A 45 -6.45 18.83 -12.53
N VAL A 46 -6.34 18.77 -11.19
CA VAL A 46 -5.33 17.85 -10.64
C VAL A 46 -5.90 16.46 -10.83
N SER A 47 -5.69 15.91 -12.04
CA SER A 47 -5.63 14.47 -12.18
C SER A 47 -4.51 14.05 -11.23
N SER A 48 -4.86 13.54 -10.06
CA SER A 48 -3.99 12.63 -9.34
C SER A 48 -3.79 11.48 -10.31
N ALA A 49 -2.78 11.60 -11.17
CA ALA A 49 -2.14 10.42 -11.69
C ALA A 49 -1.79 9.64 -10.43
N PHE A 50 -2.52 8.55 -10.18
CA PHE A 50 -1.93 7.46 -9.46
C PHE A 50 -0.63 7.23 -10.21
N ALA A 51 0.48 7.66 -9.61
CA ALA A 51 1.78 7.19 -10.00
C ALA A 51 1.66 5.69 -9.77
N GLN A 52 1.21 4.99 -10.82
CA GLN A 52 1.52 3.59 -10.98
C GLN A 52 3.03 3.64 -11.00
N ASP A 53 3.63 3.25 -9.88
CA ASP A 53 5.03 2.91 -9.80
C ASP A 53 5.21 1.87 -10.90
N ASN A 54 5.52 2.33 -12.12
CA ASN A 54 5.79 1.49 -13.26
C ASN A 54 7.19 0.95 -12.99
N GLU A 55 7.31 0.12 -11.95
CA GLU A 55 8.45 -0.74 -11.78
C GLU A 55 8.54 -1.57 -13.07
N PRO A 56 9.72 -1.63 -13.71
CA PRO A 56 9.89 -2.42 -14.90
C PRO A 56 9.41 -3.85 -14.62
N PRO A 57 8.80 -4.54 -15.61
CA PRO A 57 8.36 -5.91 -15.43
C PRO A 57 9.52 -6.72 -14.86
N VAL A 58 9.31 -7.32 -13.68
CA VAL A 58 10.32 -8.17 -13.02
C VAL A 58 10.72 -9.23 -14.02
N ALA A 59 11.90 -9.05 -14.63
CA ALA A 59 12.45 -10.00 -15.56
C ALA A 59 12.54 -11.35 -14.83
N GLN A 60 11.99 -12.41 -15.42
CA GLN A 60 12.07 -13.75 -14.86
C GLN A 60 13.54 -14.20 -14.90
N THR A 61 14.28 -13.89 -13.84
CA THR A 61 15.62 -14.41 -13.62
C THR A 61 15.51 -15.89 -13.27
N VAL A 62 16.48 -16.69 -13.72
CA VAL A 62 16.59 -18.10 -13.30
C VAL A 62 16.59 -18.12 -11.77
N PRO A 63 15.64 -18.82 -11.11
CA PRO A 63 15.58 -18.81 -9.66
C PRO A 63 16.87 -19.34 -9.06
N LEU A 64 17.42 -18.63 -8.09
CA LEU A 64 18.64 -19.05 -7.39
C LEU A 64 18.47 -20.47 -6.81
N PRO A 65 19.55 -21.26 -6.75
CA PRO A 65 19.51 -22.56 -6.07
C PRO A 65 19.25 -22.37 -4.57
N TYR A 66 18.72 -23.40 -3.91
CA TYR A 66 18.72 -23.43 -2.44
C TYR A 66 20.13 -23.73 -1.94
N GLY A 67 20.53 -23.04 -0.88
CA GLY A 67 21.79 -23.22 -0.20
C GLY A 67 21.62 -23.90 1.15
N MET A 68 22.61 -23.71 2.02
CA MET A 68 22.52 -24.12 3.42
C MET A 68 21.51 -23.23 4.15
N ASN A 69 20.68 -23.82 5.00
CA ASN A 69 19.71 -23.05 5.80
C ASN A 69 20.41 -21.99 6.65
N VAL A 70 19.80 -20.81 6.75
CA VAL A 70 20.21 -19.77 7.69
C VAL A 70 20.26 -20.35 9.11
N SER A 71 21.31 -20.02 9.86
CA SER A 71 21.45 -20.47 11.25
C SER A 71 20.38 -19.83 12.13
N ALA A 72 20.05 -20.47 13.26
CA ALA A 72 19.03 -19.94 14.18
C ALA A 72 19.42 -18.56 14.76
N SER A 73 20.70 -18.33 15.04
CA SER A 73 21.19 -17.02 15.51
C SER A 73 21.03 -15.93 14.45
N CYS A 74 21.25 -16.28 13.18
CA CYS A 74 21.10 -15.34 12.07
C CYS A 74 19.64 -15.06 11.74
N ALA A 75 18.78 -16.08 11.79
CA ALA A 75 17.34 -15.89 11.68
C ALA A 75 16.80 -14.96 12.80
N ALA A 76 17.33 -15.09 14.02
CA ALA A 76 16.98 -14.21 15.13
C ALA A 76 17.44 -12.76 14.87
N ALA A 77 18.69 -12.55 14.44
CA ALA A 77 19.20 -11.22 14.11
C ALA A 77 18.38 -10.55 13.00
N VAL A 78 18.05 -11.29 11.94
CA VAL A 78 17.19 -10.82 10.83
C VAL A 78 15.80 -10.40 11.35
N ALA A 79 15.19 -11.19 12.22
CA ALA A 79 13.90 -10.85 12.81
C ALA A 79 13.98 -9.63 13.73
N ASP A 80 15.02 -9.54 14.57
CA ASP A 80 15.19 -8.44 15.52
C ASP A 80 15.43 -7.11 14.81
N THR A 81 16.26 -7.07 13.76
CA THR A 81 16.47 -5.87 12.95
C THR A 81 15.18 -5.44 12.23
N ALA A 82 14.38 -6.38 11.71
CA ALA A 82 13.08 -6.06 11.13
C ALA A 82 12.12 -5.45 12.17
N ILE A 83 12.10 -5.98 13.39
CA ILE A 83 11.27 -5.48 14.49
C ILE A 83 11.74 -4.11 14.96
N GLU A 84 13.05 -3.86 15.03
CA GLU A 84 13.61 -2.54 15.34
C GLU A 84 13.22 -1.50 14.29
N PHE A 85 13.29 -1.87 13.01
CA PHE A 85 12.83 -1.02 11.91
C PHE A 85 11.33 -0.73 12.01
N ALA A 86 10.48 -1.72 12.28
CA ALA A 86 9.06 -1.49 12.48
C ALA A 86 8.78 -0.58 13.69
N ARG A 87 9.51 -0.80 14.80
CA ARG A 87 9.40 0.01 16.02
C ARG A 87 9.78 1.46 15.79
N SER A 88 10.86 1.73 15.04
CA SER A 88 11.29 3.11 14.74
C SER A 88 10.28 3.87 13.87
N ASN A 89 9.44 3.15 13.12
CA ASN A 89 8.35 3.71 12.32
C ASN A 89 6.99 3.73 13.05
N GLY A 90 6.92 3.28 14.30
CA GLY A 90 5.67 3.25 15.07
C GLY A 90 4.67 2.18 14.59
N TRP A 91 5.17 1.08 14.00
CA TRP A 91 4.34 0.00 13.48
C TRP A 91 4.37 -1.22 14.40
N ASN A 92 3.20 -1.80 14.66
CA ASN A 92 3.06 -3.03 15.44
C ASN A 92 2.81 -4.21 14.50
N VAL A 93 3.84 -5.03 14.30
CA VAL A 93 3.82 -6.11 13.29
C VAL A 93 4.15 -7.47 13.88
N THR A 94 3.94 -8.51 13.07
CA THR A 94 4.57 -9.82 13.26
C THR A 94 5.59 -10.05 12.15
N VAL A 95 6.76 -10.57 12.50
CA VAL A 95 7.81 -11.02 11.58
C VAL A 95 8.03 -12.51 11.76
N ALA A 96 8.15 -13.24 10.66
CA ALA A 96 8.51 -14.65 10.61
C ALA A 96 9.74 -14.85 9.74
N VAL A 97 10.67 -15.69 10.17
CA VAL A 97 11.83 -16.13 9.38
C VAL A 97 11.79 -17.65 9.26
N SER A 98 11.96 -18.15 8.05
CA SER A 98 11.88 -19.57 7.70
C SER A 98 13.15 -20.05 7.01
N ASP A 99 13.37 -21.35 7.06
CA ASP A 99 14.41 -22.04 6.32
C ASP A 99 14.07 -22.20 4.83
N THR A 100 14.93 -22.87 4.06
CA THR A 100 14.70 -23.07 2.61
C THR A 100 13.50 -23.97 2.29
N ALA A 101 13.05 -24.78 3.24
CA ALA A 101 11.87 -25.65 3.12
C ALA A 101 10.58 -24.95 3.61
N GLY A 102 10.65 -23.66 3.92
CA GLY A 102 9.52 -22.88 4.44
C GLY A 102 9.15 -23.23 5.88
N GLN A 103 10.02 -23.94 6.61
CA GLN A 103 9.80 -24.22 8.03
C GLN A 103 10.26 -23.02 8.86
N VAL A 104 9.37 -22.51 9.71
CA VAL A 104 9.63 -21.29 10.48
C VAL A 104 10.63 -21.57 11.60
N ILE A 105 11.70 -20.79 11.61
CA ILE A 105 12.77 -20.83 12.62
C ILE A 105 12.45 -19.82 13.73
N VAL A 106 12.02 -18.61 13.35
CA VAL A 106 11.73 -17.50 14.26
C VAL A 106 10.38 -16.89 13.93
N LEU A 107 9.60 -16.58 14.97
CA LEU A 107 8.38 -15.80 14.88
C LEU A 107 8.39 -14.76 16.00
N HIS A 108 8.38 -13.49 15.64
CA HIS A 108 8.33 -12.37 16.59
C HIS A 108 7.05 -11.57 16.34
N ARG A 109 6.12 -11.60 17.29
CA ARG A 109 4.92 -10.75 17.26
C ARG A 109 5.03 -9.63 18.27
N MET A 110 4.98 -8.39 17.80
CA MET A 110 4.98 -7.21 18.66
C MET A 110 3.67 -7.11 19.46
N ASP A 111 3.75 -6.44 20.60
CA ASP A 111 2.56 -6.04 21.34
C ASP A 111 1.65 -5.17 20.47
N ASN A 112 0.34 -5.34 20.63
CA ASN A 112 -0.70 -4.65 19.87
C ASN A 112 -0.70 -4.88 18.34
N ALA A 113 0.13 -5.78 17.81
CA ALA A 113 -0.03 -6.24 16.43
C ALA A 113 -1.39 -6.95 16.28
N HIS A 114 -2.09 -6.74 15.16
CA HIS A 114 -3.40 -7.36 14.97
C HIS A 114 -3.26 -8.90 14.93
N ARG A 115 -4.23 -9.64 15.49
CA ARG A 115 -4.10 -11.09 15.73
C ARG A 115 -3.84 -11.91 14.47
N ALA A 116 -4.42 -11.50 13.34
CA ALA A 116 -4.24 -12.18 12.05
C ALA A 116 -2.82 -12.03 11.47
N SER A 117 -2.01 -11.07 11.93
CA SER A 117 -0.67 -10.83 11.41
C SER A 117 0.25 -12.05 11.57
N THR A 118 0.04 -12.87 12.60
CA THR A 118 0.79 -14.12 12.77
C THR A 118 0.61 -15.06 11.59
N ALA A 119 -0.63 -15.34 11.18
CA ALA A 119 -0.89 -16.22 10.05
C ALA A 119 -0.33 -15.63 8.75
N PHE A 120 -0.50 -14.32 8.53
CA PHE A 120 0.01 -13.67 7.33
C PHE A 120 1.55 -13.68 7.25
N ALA A 121 2.26 -13.39 8.34
CA ALA A 121 3.72 -13.41 8.34
C ALA A 121 4.25 -14.82 8.04
N LEU A 122 3.65 -15.85 8.65
CA LEU A 122 4.00 -17.26 8.39
C LEU A 122 3.78 -17.65 6.93
N GLU A 123 2.61 -17.35 6.36
CA GLU A 123 2.29 -17.69 4.97
C GLU A 123 3.16 -16.90 3.99
N LYS A 124 3.46 -15.62 4.26
CA LYS A 124 4.36 -14.81 3.41
C LYS A 124 5.79 -15.36 3.38
N ALA A 125 6.35 -15.69 4.55
CA ALA A 125 7.69 -16.29 4.64
C ALA A 125 7.74 -17.64 3.92
N THR A 126 6.78 -18.53 4.20
CA THR A 126 6.66 -19.85 3.58
C THR A 126 6.51 -19.75 2.06
N SER A 127 5.60 -18.88 1.60
CA SER A 127 5.39 -18.60 0.18
C SER A 127 6.69 -18.18 -0.49
N ALA A 128 7.44 -17.25 0.08
CA ALA A 128 8.68 -16.77 -0.50
C ALA A 128 9.75 -17.87 -0.57
N ALA A 129 9.89 -18.66 0.50
CA ALA A 129 10.83 -19.78 0.55
C ALA A 129 10.52 -20.83 -0.53
N LEU A 130 9.28 -21.32 -0.59
CA LEU A 130 8.88 -22.40 -1.51
C LEU A 130 8.85 -21.97 -2.98
N THR A 131 8.54 -20.70 -3.24
CA THR A 131 8.45 -20.18 -4.60
C THR A 131 9.72 -19.51 -5.10
N LYS A 132 10.73 -19.35 -4.23
CA LYS A 132 12.03 -18.72 -4.53
C LYS A 132 11.92 -17.29 -5.05
N ARG A 133 10.90 -16.55 -4.60
CA ARG A 133 10.65 -15.17 -5.06
C ARG A 133 9.86 -14.39 -4.03
N SER A 134 9.93 -13.06 -4.14
CA SER A 134 9.09 -12.15 -3.37
C SER A 134 7.61 -12.46 -3.55
N THR A 135 6.82 -12.33 -2.48
CA THR A 135 5.35 -12.43 -2.57
C THR A 135 4.74 -11.29 -3.37
N LYS A 136 5.50 -10.20 -3.60
CA LYS A 136 5.12 -9.11 -4.50
C LYS A 136 4.79 -9.59 -5.91
N VAL A 137 5.51 -10.58 -6.42
CA VAL A 137 5.26 -11.15 -7.77
C VAL A 137 3.82 -11.68 -7.89
N PHE A 138 3.28 -12.23 -6.79
CA PHE A 138 1.91 -12.75 -6.76
C PHE A 138 0.87 -11.65 -6.55
N SER A 139 1.16 -10.66 -5.69
CA SER A 139 0.30 -9.49 -5.50
C SER A 139 0.15 -8.68 -6.81
N ASP A 140 1.26 -8.44 -7.51
CA ASP A 140 1.27 -7.77 -8.82
C ASP A 140 0.52 -8.58 -9.87
N ALA A 141 0.73 -9.90 -9.92
CA ALA A 141 0.04 -10.77 -10.86
C ALA A 141 -1.48 -10.80 -10.63
N LEU A 142 -1.92 -10.81 -9.36
CA LEU A 142 -3.33 -10.73 -8.99
C LEU A 142 -3.92 -9.37 -9.39
N SER A 143 -3.20 -8.28 -9.12
CA SER A 143 -3.58 -6.92 -9.51
C SER A 143 -3.70 -6.77 -11.04
N ASN A 144 -2.91 -7.53 -11.79
CA ASN A 144 -2.97 -7.62 -13.25
C ASN A 144 -4.00 -8.63 -13.79
N GLY A 145 -4.90 -9.14 -12.94
CA GLY A 145 -6.03 -9.99 -13.34
C GLY A 145 -5.70 -11.48 -13.46
N ARG A 146 -4.53 -11.96 -13.01
CA ARG A 146 -4.19 -13.40 -12.99
C ARG A 146 -4.85 -14.13 -11.82
N MET A 147 -6.17 -14.23 -11.86
CA MET A 147 -7.00 -14.81 -10.79
C MET A 147 -6.66 -16.28 -10.45
N ALA A 148 -6.05 -17.02 -11.36
CA ALA A 148 -5.65 -18.42 -11.15
C ALA A 148 -4.72 -18.60 -9.93
N ILE A 149 -3.97 -17.56 -9.54
CA ILE A 149 -3.06 -17.60 -8.38
C ILE A 149 -3.82 -17.88 -7.07
N LEU A 150 -5.07 -17.46 -6.96
CA LEU A 150 -5.91 -17.73 -5.78
C LEU A 150 -6.18 -19.24 -5.59
N GLY A 151 -6.01 -20.04 -6.64
CA GLY A 151 -6.14 -21.51 -6.57
C GLY A 151 -4.88 -22.23 -6.07
N PHE A 152 -3.77 -21.53 -5.84
CA PHE A 152 -2.50 -22.13 -5.40
C PHE A 152 -2.41 -22.34 -3.89
N THR A 153 -3.54 -22.55 -3.21
CA THR A 153 -3.62 -22.70 -1.75
C THR A 153 -2.79 -23.89 -1.24
N ASN A 154 -2.78 -25.01 -1.96
CA ASN A 154 -1.99 -26.20 -1.61
C ASN A 154 -0.46 -26.00 -1.79
N LEU A 155 -0.04 -24.88 -2.39
CA LEU A 155 1.36 -24.52 -2.61
C LEU A 155 1.84 -23.42 -1.66
N HIS A 156 1.03 -23.05 -0.65
CA HIS A 156 1.30 -21.95 0.29
C HIS A 156 1.63 -20.63 -0.42
N VAL A 157 1.02 -20.37 -1.59
CA VAL A 157 1.24 -19.10 -2.29
C VAL A 157 0.38 -18.02 -1.65
N HIS A 158 1.03 -17.00 -1.08
CA HIS A 158 0.36 -15.84 -0.51
C HIS A 158 0.52 -14.62 -1.41
N ALA A 159 -0.60 -14.10 -1.93
CA ALA A 159 -0.63 -13.02 -2.92
C ALA A 159 -0.76 -11.63 -2.27
N ALA A 160 0.09 -11.33 -1.29
CA ALA A 160 0.21 -10.01 -0.65
C ALA A 160 1.69 -9.70 -0.38
N GLU A 161 2.16 -8.48 -0.66
CA GLU A 161 3.57 -8.13 -0.47
C GLU A 161 4.00 -8.22 1.01
N GLY A 162 5.28 -8.46 1.25
CA GLY A 162 5.86 -8.59 2.59
C GLY A 162 6.56 -9.90 2.87
N GLY A 163 6.61 -10.83 1.92
CA GLY A 163 7.50 -12.00 1.96
C GLY A 163 8.68 -11.83 1.00
N GLU A 164 9.89 -12.02 1.47
CA GLU A 164 11.13 -11.88 0.70
C GLU A 164 12.08 -13.06 0.95
N VAL A 165 12.87 -13.43 -0.07
CA VAL A 165 13.89 -14.47 0.06
C VAL A 165 15.14 -13.91 0.72
N ILE A 166 15.76 -14.71 1.59
CA ILE A 166 17.06 -14.41 2.20
C ILE A 166 18.13 -15.07 1.33
N VAL A 167 19.04 -14.28 0.78
CA VAL A 167 20.07 -14.74 -0.16
C VAL A 167 21.45 -14.52 0.43
N ALA A 168 22.25 -15.58 0.51
CA ALA A 168 23.68 -15.54 0.86
C ALA A 168 24.48 -16.35 -0.16
N ASP A 169 25.65 -15.87 -0.54
CA ASP A 169 26.55 -16.52 -1.50
C ASP A 169 25.86 -16.97 -2.80
N ASN A 170 24.95 -16.12 -3.32
CA ASN A 170 24.17 -16.40 -4.52
C ASN A 170 23.26 -17.65 -4.42
N THR A 171 22.89 -18.05 -3.20
CA THR A 171 21.95 -19.12 -2.90
C THR A 171 20.86 -18.64 -1.95
N ILE A 172 19.66 -19.22 -2.04
CA ILE A 172 18.58 -18.93 -1.08
C ILE A 172 18.83 -19.75 0.18
N VAL A 173 18.98 -19.07 1.31
CA VAL A 173 19.24 -19.68 2.63
C VAL A 173 18.01 -19.69 3.53
N GLY A 174 16.93 -19.02 3.11
CA GLY A 174 15.66 -18.95 3.83
C GLY A 174 14.75 -17.88 3.26
N ALA A 175 13.75 -17.48 4.04
CA ALA A 175 12.85 -16.38 3.70
C ALA A 175 12.35 -15.67 4.95
N ILE A 176 12.00 -14.39 4.80
CA ILE A 176 11.38 -13.55 5.82
C ILE A 176 9.98 -13.15 5.35
N GLY A 177 9.04 -13.01 6.30
CA GLY A 177 7.70 -12.48 6.08
C GLY A 177 7.31 -11.52 7.18
N ALA A 178 6.87 -10.31 6.83
CA ALA A 178 6.27 -9.36 7.77
C ALA A 178 4.78 -9.14 7.49
N ALA A 179 4.03 -8.88 8.55
CA ALA A 179 2.62 -8.54 8.47
C ALA A 179 2.17 -7.64 9.62
N GLY A 180 1.32 -6.67 9.33
CA GLY A 180 0.72 -5.81 10.37
C GLY A 180 0.31 -4.44 9.88
N VAL A 181 0.84 -4.03 8.73
CA VAL A 181 0.65 -2.71 8.14
C VAL A 181 0.30 -2.86 6.64
N THR A 182 0.53 -1.82 5.83
CA THR A 182 0.29 -1.93 4.38
C THR A 182 1.29 -2.88 3.73
N GLU A 183 0.94 -3.52 2.61
CA GLU A 183 1.80 -4.47 1.90
C GLU A 183 3.19 -3.91 1.58
N LYS A 184 3.26 -2.65 1.10
CA LYS A 184 4.53 -1.97 0.83
C LYS A 184 5.38 -1.79 2.09
N GLN A 185 4.76 -1.46 3.22
CA GLN A 185 5.46 -1.29 4.50
C GLN A 185 5.93 -2.64 5.07
N ASP A 186 5.11 -3.69 4.96
CA ASP A 186 5.51 -5.07 5.31
C ASP A 186 6.76 -5.50 4.52
N ARG A 187 6.81 -5.16 3.22
CA ARG A 187 7.99 -5.41 2.38
C ARG A 187 9.22 -4.62 2.86
N LEU A 188 9.07 -3.33 3.18
CA LEU A 188 10.17 -2.52 3.71
C LEU A 188 10.74 -3.10 5.02
N ILE A 189 9.87 -3.57 5.92
CA ILE A 189 10.27 -4.24 7.17
C ILE A 189 11.10 -5.50 6.86
N SER A 190 10.64 -6.30 5.90
CA SER A 190 11.31 -7.55 5.51
C SER A 190 12.68 -7.29 4.89
N LEU A 191 12.78 -6.29 4.01
CA LEU A 191 14.05 -5.89 3.40
C LEU A 191 15.02 -5.34 4.45
N ALA A 192 14.56 -4.52 5.40
CA ALA A 192 15.39 -4.04 6.51
C ALA A 192 15.93 -5.18 7.37
N GLY A 193 15.13 -6.23 7.62
CA GLY A 193 15.61 -7.42 8.32
C GLY A 193 16.73 -8.15 7.57
N ILE A 194 16.64 -8.26 6.25
CA ILE A 194 17.64 -8.94 5.41
C ILE A 194 19.01 -8.24 5.50
N GLU A 195 19.06 -6.92 5.74
CA GLU A 195 20.32 -6.19 5.91
C GLU A 195 21.16 -6.72 7.08
N ALA A 196 20.55 -7.33 8.10
CA ALA A 196 21.26 -7.93 9.22
C ALA A 196 22.10 -9.16 8.84
N LEU A 197 21.85 -9.76 7.67
CA LEU A 197 22.55 -10.96 7.19
C LEU A 197 24.06 -10.74 7.01
N SER A 198 24.53 -9.50 6.82
CA SER A 198 25.97 -9.23 6.73
C SER A 198 26.72 -9.39 8.06
N ASN A 199 26.00 -9.48 9.18
CA ASN A 199 26.56 -9.69 10.52
C ASN A 199 26.55 -11.18 10.92
N CYS A 200 26.34 -12.01 9.91
CA CYS A 200 26.31 -13.45 9.87
C CYS A 200 27.26 -13.91 8.75
#